data_AF-A0AAV8V6B0-F1
#
_entry.id   AF-A0AAV8V6B0-F1
#
_cell.length_a   1.000
_cell.length_b   1.000
_cell.length_c   1.000
_cell.angle_alpha   90.00
_cell.angle_beta   90.00
_cell.angle_gamma   90.00
#
_symmetry.space_group_name_H-M   'P 1'
#
loop_
_entity.id
_entity.type
_entity.pdbx_description
1 polymer ?
#
loop_
_entity_poly.entity_id
_entity_poly.type
_entity_poly.pdbx_seq_one_letter_code
_entity_poly.pdbx_strand_id
1 'polypeptide(L)'
;MLTSSAIGKALLNWYAIKGGFDSTRQGYLVEIIATYFLNKNITHMSNSDYAVLARKIQELFPCEISEAYYLPPVKKRDSRDNKSGVAKGKLVDKFRNKLTFLREAGLLPSRGEHSDKEKSDIQDLSEQDENADPKTTASLIWLQNNKEPWQEVLFHWDNTFDYRKRRILSETNQLTLNEIFLKFSVLSEPLGLNLVSKDFDKIYADKSTLFYQNWEKNIFKLIKIRKQFVVSDTDKLLLELLDTGNLEKGELPGDVETVIQRKKEKLNKLDVPIQPYVIVEGSGTTIRKVYVYINKQLFQVPTVLKAIDTCFQCYHVFNLRYQFESEHMWAFIQHSMYELRTKWDPTIPNILDIVNKVKRQ
;
A
#
# COMPACT_ATOMS: atom_id res chain seq x y z
N MET A 1 12.18 25.57 -3.97
CA MET A 1 10.82 26.13 -3.76
C MET A 1 10.85 27.66 -3.76
N LEU A 2 11.47 28.33 -2.77
CA LEU A 2 11.52 29.80 -2.76
C LEU A 2 12.32 30.39 -3.93
N THR A 3 13.43 29.76 -4.29
CA THR A 3 14.24 30.13 -5.48
C THR A 3 13.57 29.81 -6.81
N SER A 4 12.49 29.01 -6.80
CA SER A 4 11.82 28.53 -8.01
C SER A 4 10.64 29.43 -8.43
N SER A 5 10.14 30.30 -7.55
CA SER A 5 9.02 31.20 -7.80
C SER A 5 9.49 32.65 -7.84
N ALA A 6 8.95 33.48 -8.75
CA ALA A 6 9.24 34.91 -8.81
C ALA A 6 8.91 35.61 -7.47
N ILE A 7 7.79 35.24 -6.84
CA ILE A 7 7.37 35.75 -5.53
C ILE A 7 8.33 35.27 -4.44
N GLY A 8 8.77 34.01 -4.50
CA GLY A 8 9.74 33.47 -3.55
C GLY A 8 11.11 34.16 -3.63
N LYS A 9 11.59 34.46 -4.85
CA LYS A 9 12.80 35.28 -5.07
C LYS A 9 12.62 36.70 -4.53
N ALA A 10 11.44 37.31 -4.71
CA ALA A 10 11.13 38.63 -4.17
C ALA A 10 11.13 38.64 -2.64
N LEU A 11 10.63 37.59 -1.98
CA LEU A 11 10.69 37.46 -0.52
C LEU A 11 12.12 37.34 0.00
N LEU A 12 12.97 36.56 -0.67
CA LEU A 12 14.39 36.45 -0.30
C LEU A 12 15.12 37.80 -0.40
N ASN A 13 14.89 38.55 -1.47
CA ASN A 13 15.48 39.88 -1.66
C ASN A 13 14.91 40.90 -0.64
N TRP A 14 13.60 40.88 -0.41
CA TRP A 14 12.97 41.72 0.60
C TRP A 14 13.58 41.49 1.99
N TYR A 15 13.75 40.23 2.39
CA TYR A 15 14.36 39.89 3.66
C TYR A 15 15.81 40.38 3.74
N ALA A 16 16.60 40.25 2.66
CA ALA A 16 17.96 40.76 2.62
C ALA A 16 18.04 42.30 2.81
N ILE A 17 17.05 43.04 2.31
CA ILE A 17 17.02 44.51 2.41
C ILE A 17 16.41 45.00 3.74
N LYS A 18 15.35 44.34 4.23
CA LYS A 18 14.50 44.84 5.33
C LYS A 18 14.62 44.02 6.63
N GLY A 19 15.21 42.83 6.59
CA GLY A 19 15.49 41.99 7.76
C GLY A 19 14.30 41.25 8.37
N GLY A 20 13.07 41.41 7.86
CA GLY A 20 11.87 40.76 8.41
C GLY A 20 10.66 40.85 7.50
N PHE A 21 9.63 40.03 7.79
CA PHE A 21 8.37 40.06 7.07
C PHE A 21 7.23 40.68 7.88
N ASP A 22 6.43 41.50 7.20
CA ASP A 22 5.12 41.90 7.70
C ASP A 22 4.07 40.81 7.45
N SER A 23 2.86 41.01 7.95
CA SER A 23 1.78 40.02 7.82
C SER A 23 1.49 39.62 6.36
N THR A 24 1.62 40.55 5.42
CA THR A 24 1.38 40.33 3.98
C THR A 24 2.46 39.41 3.40
N ARG A 25 3.75 39.70 3.67
CA ARG A 25 4.87 38.89 3.17
C ARG A 25 4.91 37.51 3.83
N GLN A 26 4.61 37.42 5.13
CA GLN A 26 4.40 36.14 5.82
C GLN A 26 3.29 35.33 5.14
N GLY A 27 2.22 36.00 4.68
CA GLY A 27 1.14 35.41 3.88
C GLY A 27 1.63 34.79 2.58
N TYR A 28 2.44 35.50 1.79
CA TYR A 28 3.04 34.96 0.57
C TYR A 28 3.98 33.78 0.85
N LEU A 29 4.73 33.82 1.95
CA LEU A 29 5.61 32.73 2.34
C LEU A 29 4.80 31.44 2.61
N VAL A 30 3.78 31.51 3.46
CA VAL A 30 2.95 30.33 3.77
C VAL A 30 2.15 29.85 2.56
N GLU A 31 1.78 30.74 1.65
CA GLU A 31 1.11 30.41 0.38
C GLU A 31 2.00 29.54 -0.51
N ILE A 32 3.27 29.94 -0.68
CA ILE A 32 4.25 29.18 -1.47
C ILE A 32 4.49 27.81 -0.84
N ILE A 33 4.66 27.76 0.49
CA ILE A 33 4.88 26.51 1.22
C ILE A 33 3.67 25.58 1.08
N ALA A 34 2.46 26.06 1.36
CA ALA A 34 1.25 25.25 1.26
C ALA A 34 1.04 24.71 -0.16
N THR A 35 1.20 25.57 -1.16
CA THR A 35 1.03 25.18 -2.57
C THR A 35 2.06 24.14 -3.00
N TYR A 36 3.30 24.23 -2.53
CA TYR A 36 4.33 23.24 -2.82
C TYR A 36 3.96 21.83 -2.33
N PHE A 37 3.44 21.72 -1.11
CA PHE A 37 3.00 20.43 -0.57
C PHE A 37 1.77 19.89 -1.30
N LEU A 38 0.78 20.75 -1.59
CA LEU A 38 -0.42 20.35 -2.33
C LEU A 38 -0.08 19.88 -3.76
N ASN A 39 0.85 20.53 -4.44
CA ASN A 39 1.31 20.11 -5.78
C ASN A 39 2.05 18.76 -5.75
N LYS A 40 2.49 18.30 -4.58
CA LYS A 40 3.04 16.95 -4.35
C LYS A 40 1.98 15.94 -3.90
N ASN A 41 0.69 16.28 -4.04
CA ASN A 41 -0.46 15.49 -3.58
C ASN A 41 -0.46 15.22 -2.06
N ILE A 42 0.21 16.06 -1.27
CA ILE A 42 0.17 15.98 0.20
C ILE A 42 -1.04 16.80 0.65
N THR A 43 -2.11 16.10 1.04
CA THR A 43 -3.39 16.70 1.49
C THR A 43 -3.57 16.66 3.01
N HIS A 44 -2.60 16.07 3.72
CA HIS A 44 -2.55 15.98 5.18
C HIS A 44 -1.14 16.35 5.66
N MET A 45 -1.06 17.20 6.69
CA MET A 45 0.19 17.53 7.39
C MET A 45 -0.05 17.36 8.88
N SER A 46 0.85 16.64 9.53
CA SER A 46 0.83 16.38 10.97
C SER A 46 1.32 17.59 11.77
N ASN A 47 1.05 17.58 13.07
CA ASN A 47 1.56 18.58 14.02
C ASN A 47 3.10 18.66 14.00
N SER A 48 3.78 17.52 13.89
CA SER A 48 5.24 17.48 13.74
C SER A 48 5.71 18.11 12.44
N ASP A 49 4.99 17.95 11.33
CA ASP A 49 5.35 18.58 10.05
C ASP A 49 5.29 20.10 10.16
N TYR A 50 4.21 20.63 10.76
CA TYR A 50 4.10 22.07 11.00
C TYR A 50 5.19 22.59 11.94
N ALA A 51 5.56 21.83 12.99
CA ALA A 51 6.65 22.19 13.89
C ALA A 51 8.00 22.25 13.17
N VAL A 52 8.30 21.26 12.32
CA VAL A 52 9.53 21.23 11.51
C VAL A 52 9.55 22.38 10.52
N LEU A 53 8.42 22.68 9.87
CA LEU A 53 8.32 23.79 8.92
C LEU A 53 8.49 25.14 9.60
N ALA A 54 7.85 25.37 10.75
CA ALA A 54 8.02 26.58 11.53
C ALA A 54 9.47 26.79 11.97
N ARG A 55 10.16 25.72 12.40
CA ARG A 55 11.59 25.77 12.73
C ARG A 55 12.44 26.14 11.51
N LYS A 56 12.20 25.49 10.36
CA LYS A 56 12.94 25.79 9.12
C LYS A 56 12.71 27.22 8.62
N ILE A 57 11.52 27.78 8.83
CA ILE A 57 11.25 29.18 8.52
C ILE A 57 12.10 30.08 9.39
N GLN A 58 12.17 29.82 10.70
CA GLN A 58 13.02 30.59 11.62
C GLN A 58 14.52 30.42 11.31
N GLU A 59 14.97 29.22 10.93
CA GLU A 59 16.35 28.97 10.52
C GLU A 59 16.72 29.78 9.26
N LEU A 60 15.81 29.88 8.29
CA LEU A 60 16.03 30.60 7.05
C LEU A 60 15.83 32.12 7.19
N PHE A 61 14.97 32.53 8.11
CA PHE A 61 14.62 33.91 8.39
C PHE A 61 14.68 34.15 9.91
N PRO A 62 15.87 34.40 10.49
CA PRO A 62 16.06 34.47 11.95
C PRO A 62 15.18 35.46 12.73
N CYS A 63 14.65 36.48 12.05
CA CYS A 63 13.74 37.46 12.66
C CYS A 63 12.27 36.99 12.73
N GLU A 64 11.95 35.85 12.10
CA GLU A 64 10.64 35.24 12.17
C GLU A 64 10.48 34.41 13.45
N ILE A 65 9.27 34.43 14.01
CA ILE A 65 8.95 33.72 15.25
C ILE A 65 8.22 32.42 14.89
N SER A 66 8.76 31.27 15.31
CA SER A 66 8.23 29.95 14.95
C SER A 66 6.74 29.78 15.31
N GLU A 67 6.35 30.33 16.46
CA GLU A 67 5.00 30.31 17.02
C GLU A 67 4.00 31.10 16.17
N ALA A 68 4.45 32.08 15.38
CA ALA A 68 3.57 32.78 14.44
C ALA A 68 3.08 31.85 13.31
N TYR A 69 3.86 30.82 12.99
CA TYR A 69 3.58 29.87 11.91
C TYR A 69 2.90 28.61 12.41
N TYR A 70 3.27 28.14 13.61
CA TYR A 70 2.70 26.96 14.23
C TYR A 70 2.66 27.06 15.75
N LEU A 71 1.47 26.85 16.33
CA LEU A 71 1.25 26.60 17.74
C LEU A 71 0.63 25.20 17.91
N PRO A 72 1.21 24.35 18.76
CA PRO A 72 0.70 23.02 19.01
C PRO A 72 -0.71 23.06 19.64
N PRO A 73 -1.49 21.98 19.47
CA PRO A 73 -2.81 21.88 20.10
C PRO A 73 -2.67 21.88 21.63
N VAL A 74 -3.64 22.50 22.30
CA VAL A 74 -3.67 22.62 23.77
C VAL A 74 -4.60 21.54 24.33
N LYS A 75 -4.10 20.71 25.25
CA LYS A 75 -4.91 19.68 25.91
C LYS A 75 -5.90 20.33 26.90
N LYS A 76 -7.04 19.68 27.12
CA LYS A 76 -8.10 20.15 28.03
C LYS A 76 -7.57 20.54 29.42
N ARG A 77 -6.71 19.69 29.99
CA ARG A 77 -6.08 19.87 31.31
C ARG A 77 -5.15 21.10 31.40
N ASP A 78 -4.60 21.52 30.25
CA ASP A 78 -3.63 22.60 30.13
C ASP A 78 -4.30 23.89 29.63
N SER A 79 -5.63 23.89 29.49
CA SER A 79 -6.43 24.99 28.95
C SER A 79 -7.07 25.81 30.06
N ARG A 80 -6.96 27.14 29.99
CA ARG A 80 -7.63 28.08 30.91
C ARG A 80 -9.15 27.90 30.93
N ASP A 81 -9.72 27.51 29.80
CA ASP A 81 -11.18 27.37 29.62
C ASP A 81 -11.65 25.91 29.74
N ASN A 82 -10.76 25.02 30.17
CA ASN A 82 -11.02 23.58 30.33
C ASN A 82 -11.58 22.93 29.04
N LYS A 83 -11.12 23.43 27.89
CA LYS A 83 -11.47 22.96 26.53
C LYS A 83 -10.20 22.69 25.72
N SER A 84 -10.20 21.60 24.96
CA SER A 84 -9.11 21.29 24.03
C SER A 84 -9.02 22.34 22.92
N GLY A 85 -7.84 22.88 22.66
CA GLY A 85 -7.58 23.82 21.57
C GLY A 85 -6.94 23.11 20.38
N VAL A 86 -7.43 23.36 19.16
CA VAL A 86 -6.80 22.86 17.93
C VAL A 86 -5.47 23.56 17.65
N ALA A 87 -4.60 22.94 16.86
CA ALA A 87 -3.40 23.59 16.35
C ALA A 87 -3.76 24.86 15.57
N LYS A 88 -2.95 25.91 15.76
CA LYS A 88 -3.13 27.26 15.17
C LYS A 88 -1.84 27.73 14.52
N GLY A 89 -1.92 28.82 13.76
CA GLY A 89 -0.77 29.50 13.17
C GLY A 89 -0.93 29.69 11.67
N LYS A 90 -0.20 30.65 11.11
CA LYS A 90 -0.37 31.07 9.71
C LYS A 90 -0.24 29.93 8.72
N LEU A 91 0.64 28.96 8.99
CA LEU A 91 0.87 27.81 8.11
C LEU A 91 -0.29 26.81 8.18
N VAL A 92 -0.78 26.53 9.40
CA VAL A 92 -1.92 25.64 9.66
C VAL A 92 -3.18 26.19 9.00
N ASP A 93 -3.46 27.47 9.24
CA ASP A 93 -4.68 28.12 8.75
C ASP A 93 -4.64 28.22 7.22
N LYS A 94 -3.48 28.58 6.64
CA LYS A 94 -3.32 28.66 5.19
C LYS A 94 -3.55 27.32 4.50
N PHE A 95 -2.95 26.25 5.04
CA PHE A 95 -3.08 24.91 4.47
C PHE A 95 -4.53 24.40 4.56
N ARG A 96 -5.20 24.61 5.70
CA ARG A 96 -6.63 24.29 5.87
C ARG A 96 -7.51 25.05 4.87
N ASN A 97 -7.28 26.35 4.70
CA ASN A 97 -8.06 27.18 3.76
C ASN A 97 -7.89 26.71 2.31
N LYS A 98 -6.67 26.32 1.91
CA LYS A 98 -6.41 25.75 0.59
C LYS A 98 -7.11 24.42 0.37
N LEU A 99 -7.10 23.53 1.37
CA LEU A 99 -7.86 22.28 1.29
C LEU A 99 -9.36 22.54 1.17
N THR A 100 -9.90 23.52 1.88
CA THR A 100 -11.31 23.93 1.73
C THR A 100 -11.59 24.38 0.30
N PHE A 101 -10.76 25.27 -0.25
CA PHE A 101 -10.89 25.70 -1.66
C PHE A 101 -10.82 24.53 -2.65
N LEU A 102 -9.93 23.56 -2.46
CA LEU A 102 -9.85 22.38 -3.33
C LEU A 102 -11.08 21.47 -3.24
N ARG A 103 -11.75 21.42 -2.07
CA ARG A 103 -13.03 20.72 -1.91
C ARG A 103 -14.17 21.46 -2.61
N GLU A 104 -14.22 22.78 -2.47
CA GLU A 104 -15.19 23.63 -3.18
C GLU A 104 -15.03 23.51 -4.71
N ALA A 105 -13.80 23.33 -5.19
CA ALA A 105 -13.49 23.10 -6.60
C ALA A 105 -13.72 21.65 -7.08
N GLY A 106 -14.16 20.73 -6.21
CA GLY A 106 -14.39 19.31 -6.55
C GLY A 106 -13.12 18.48 -6.79
N LEU A 107 -11.93 19.03 -6.54
CA LEU A 107 -10.65 18.31 -6.63
C LEU A 107 -10.37 17.44 -5.39
N LEU A 108 -11.09 17.68 -4.29
CA LEU A 108 -11.08 16.88 -3.08
C LEU A 108 -12.52 16.56 -2.65
N PRO A 109 -12.77 15.39 -2.02
CA PRO A 109 -14.11 15.03 -1.57
C PRO A 109 -14.66 16.03 -0.53
N SER A 110 -15.94 16.39 -0.67
CA SER A 110 -16.64 17.29 0.25
C SER A 110 -16.87 16.62 1.61
N ARG A 111 -16.70 17.39 2.70
CA ARG A 111 -16.84 16.88 4.08
C ARG A 111 -18.30 16.51 4.47
N GLY A 112 -19.28 16.72 3.58
CA GLY A 112 -20.72 16.70 3.91
C GLY A 112 -21.62 15.66 3.24
N GLU A 113 -21.22 14.96 2.18
CA GLU A 113 -22.11 14.00 1.48
C GLU A 113 -22.00 12.54 1.99
N HIS A 114 -21.10 12.27 2.94
CA HIS A 114 -20.97 10.98 3.64
C HIS A 114 -21.48 11.03 5.09
N SER A 115 -22.34 12.00 5.42
CA SER A 115 -22.49 12.48 6.80
C SER A 115 -23.34 11.64 7.75
N ASP A 116 -23.93 10.51 7.34
CA ASP A 116 -24.66 9.61 8.26
C ASP A 116 -24.31 8.11 8.11
N LYS A 117 -23.25 7.78 7.36
CA LYS A 117 -22.68 6.41 7.33
C LYS A 117 -21.18 6.31 7.59
N GLU A 118 -20.45 7.43 7.63
CA GLU A 118 -18.97 7.42 7.76
C GLU A 118 -18.43 8.48 8.75
N LYS A 119 -19.18 8.79 9.81
CA LYS A 119 -18.76 9.76 10.84
C LYS A 119 -18.14 9.16 12.10
N SER A 120 -17.70 7.89 12.10
CA SER A 120 -16.95 7.32 13.23
C SER A 120 -15.42 7.37 13.12
N ASP A 121 -14.80 7.26 11.95
CA ASP A 121 -13.43 6.68 11.95
C ASP A 121 -12.31 7.47 11.28
N ILE A 122 -12.21 8.79 11.45
CA ILE A 122 -10.88 9.47 11.32
C ILE A 122 -10.75 10.56 12.39
N GLN A 123 -10.70 10.13 13.64
CA GLN A 123 -10.12 10.86 14.75
C GLN A 123 -9.03 9.94 15.33
N ASP A 124 -7.77 10.42 15.35
CA ASP A 124 -6.58 9.69 15.83
C ASP A 124 -6.34 8.28 15.21
N LEU A 125 -5.50 8.22 14.15
CA LEU A 125 -4.81 6.97 13.80
C LEU A 125 -3.63 6.66 14.76
N SER A 126 -3.56 7.33 15.91
CA SER A 126 -3.10 6.69 17.14
C SER A 126 -4.29 6.04 17.82
N GLU A 127 -4.78 4.93 17.25
CA GLU A 127 -5.36 3.89 18.11
C GLU A 127 -4.22 3.47 19.04
N GLN A 128 -4.15 4.11 20.21
CA GLN A 128 -3.67 3.39 21.38
C GLN A 128 -4.71 2.30 21.58
N ASP A 129 -4.46 1.14 20.95
CA ASP A 129 -5.10 -0.10 21.39
C ASP A 129 -4.69 -0.19 22.88
N GLU A 130 -5.62 0.06 23.80
CA GLU A 130 -5.35 0.05 25.25
C GLU A 130 -4.76 -1.31 25.71
N ASN A 131 -4.76 -2.31 24.82
CA ASN A 131 -4.20 -3.65 24.99
C ASN A 131 -2.84 -3.88 24.27
N ALA A 132 -2.31 -2.94 23.49
CA ALA A 132 -1.01 -3.11 22.85
C ALA A 132 0.12 -2.80 23.84
N ASP A 133 1.08 -3.72 23.96
CA ASP A 133 2.20 -3.53 24.87
C ASP A 133 3.05 -2.29 24.46
N PRO A 134 3.75 -1.65 25.43
CA PRO A 134 4.54 -0.45 25.16
C PRO A 134 5.61 -0.64 24.06
N LYS A 135 6.17 -1.86 23.92
CA LYS A 135 7.21 -2.18 22.93
C LYS A 135 6.63 -2.28 21.52
N THR A 136 5.44 -2.86 21.37
CA THR A 136 4.68 -2.86 20.12
C THR A 136 4.32 -1.44 19.71
N THR A 137 3.81 -0.62 20.64
CA THR A 137 3.43 0.78 20.35
C THR A 137 4.63 1.60 19.87
N ALA A 138 5.78 1.47 20.54
CA ALA A 138 7.01 2.12 20.11
C ALA A 138 7.46 1.66 18.71
N SER A 139 7.34 0.37 18.41
CA SER A 139 7.69 -0.18 17.10
C SER A 139 6.72 0.25 15.99
N LEU A 140 5.42 0.41 16.29
CA LEU A 140 4.44 0.96 15.36
C LEU A 140 4.75 2.41 15.02
N ILE A 141 5.04 3.23 16.02
CA ILE A 141 5.45 4.64 15.82
C ILE A 141 6.74 4.70 14.99
N TRP A 142 7.68 3.79 15.25
CA TRP A 142 8.91 3.73 14.47
C TRP A 142 8.63 3.43 12.99
N LEU A 143 7.84 2.41 12.67
CA LEU A 143 7.49 2.02 11.29
C LEU A 143 6.66 3.07 10.55
N GLN A 144 5.93 3.93 11.26
CA GLN A 144 5.21 5.04 10.66
C GLN A 144 6.15 6.14 10.16
N ASN A 145 7.26 6.36 10.87
CA ASN A 145 8.16 7.48 10.62
C ASN A 145 9.46 7.08 9.89
N ASN A 146 9.79 5.79 9.84
CA ASN A 146 11.05 5.29 9.33
C ASN A 146 10.84 4.11 8.38
N LYS A 147 11.70 4.03 7.37
CA LYS A 147 11.72 2.95 6.36
C LYS A 147 13.10 2.32 6.18
N GLU A 148 14.08 2.84 6.91
CA GLU A 148 15.47 2.43 6.88
C GLU A 148 16.10 2.76 8.23
N PRO A 149 17.19 2.07 8.63
CA PRO A 149 17.86 0.96 7.93
C PRO A 149 17.03 -0.34 7.92
N TRP A 150 17.26 -1.22 6.95
CA TRP A 150 16.43 -2.42 6.73
C TRP A 150 16.43 -3.41 7.90
N GLN A 151 17.53 -3.52 8.64
CA GLN A 151 17.59 -4.37 9.84
C GLN A 151 16.62 -3.90 10.94
N GLU A 152 16.51 -2.59 11.13
CA GLU A 152 15.57 -1.99 12.09
C GLU A 152 14.12 -2.14 11.60
N VAL A 153 13.88 -2.03 10.29
CA VAL A 153 12.59 -2.37 9.70
C VAL A 153 12.20 -3.80 10.06
N LEU A 154 13.09 -4.78 9.84
CA LEU A 154 12.80 -6.18 10.17
C LEU A 154 12.54 -6.38 11.65
N PHE A 155 13.32 -5.74 12.52
CA PHE A 155 13.14 -5.79 13.98
C PHE A 155 11.79 -5.24 14.43
N HIS A 156 11.44 -4.03 13.99
CA HIS A 156 10.17 -3.41 14.35
C HIS A 156 8.98 -4.10 13.67
N TRP A 157 9.15 -4.60 12.46
CA TRP A 157 8.16 -5.42 11.77
C TRP A 157 7.87 -6.70 12.55
N ASP A 158 8.91 -7.38 13.04
CA ASP A 158 8.75 -8.58 13.86
C ASP A 158 8.02 -8.30 15.18
N ASN A 159 8.39 -7.22 15.88
CA ASN A 159 7.76 -6.83 17.14
C ASN A 159 6.28 -6.44 16.96
N THR A 160 5.87 -6.02 15.76
CA THR A 160 4.49 -5.58 15.48
C THR A 160 3.66 -6.63 14.75
N PHE A 161 4.18 -7.85 14.58
CA PHE A 161 3.50 -8.94 13.87
C PHE A 161 2.15 -9.29 14.48
N ASP A 162 2.08 -9.54 15.79
CA ASP A 162 0.83 -9.96 16.43
C ASP A 162 -0.24 -8.87 16.35
N TYR A 163 0.17 -7.60 16.43
CA TYR A 163 -0.71 -6.46 16.19
C TYR A 163 -1.24 -6.43 14.76
N ARG A 164 -0.36 -6.55 13.76
CA ARG A 164 -0.76 -6.58 12.34
C ARG A 164 -1.68 -7.76 12.06
N LYS A 165 -1.32 -8.96 12.50
CA LYS A 165 -2.11 -10.17 12.32
C LYS A 165 -3.51 -10.00 12.88
N ARG A 166 -3.65 -9.46 14.10
CA ARG A 166 -4.96 -9.15 14.70
C ARG A 166 -5.73 -8.14 13.86
N ARG A 167 -5.14 -7.00 13.50
CA ARG A 167 -5.87 -5.93 12.78
C ARG A 167 -6.22 -6.28 11.33
N ILE A 168 -5.39 -7.08 10.66
CA ILE A 168 -5.58 -7.47 9.25
C ILE A 168 -6.49 -8.69 9.13
N LEU A 169 -6.33 -9.70 10.00
CA LEU A 169 -7.10 -10.94 9.93
C LEU A 169 -8.35 -10.94 10.82
N SER A 170 -8.63 -9.89 11.59
CA SER A 170 -9.85 -9.78 12.43
C SER A 170 -11.11 -9.97 11.59
N GLU A 171 -12.15 -10.62 12.11
CA GLU A 171 -13.44 -10.70 11.40
C GLU A 171 -14.29 -9.43 11.55
N THR A 172 -13.99 -8.63 12.57
CA THR A 172 -14.65 -7.37 12.87
C THR A 172 -13.63 -6.23 12.71
N ASN A 173 -13.92 -5.24 11.88
CA ASN A 173 -13.06 -4.07 11.62
C ASN A 173 -11.72 -4.36 10.91
N GLN A 174 -11.76 -5.04 9.75
CA GLN A 174 -10.59 -5.26 8.90
C GLN A 174 -10.09 -3.97 8.27
N LEU A 175 -8.77 -3.78 8.31
CA LEU A 175 -8.12 -2.77 7.47
C LEU A 175 -8.21 -3.20 6.00
N THR A 176 -8.63 -2.28 5.14
CA THR A 176 -8.54 -2.42 3.70
C THR A 176 -7.07 -2.46 3.26
N LEU A 177 -6.80 -3.06 2.10
CA LEU A 177 -5.44 -3.12 1.54
C LEU A 177 -4.78 -1.73 1.45
N ASN A 178 -5.54 -0.70 1.07
CA ASN A 178 -5.04 0.66 0.98
C ASN A 178 -4.69 1.23 2.37
N GLU A 179 -5.51 1.00 3.39
CA GLU A 179 -5.21 1.42 4.77
C GLU A 179 -3.98 0.72 5.34
N ILE A 180 -3.80 -0.56 5.03
CA ILE A 180 -2.59 -1.31 5.42
C ILE A 180 -1.35 -0.65 4.83
N PHE A 181 -1.33 -0.35 3.53
CA PHE A 181 -0.19 0.30 2.88
C PHE A 181 0.01 1.75 3.32
N LEU A 182 -1.05 2.48 3.68
CA LEU A 182 -0.92 3.82 4.26
C LEU A 182 -0.32 3.77 5.67
N LYS A 183 -0.78 2.84 6.51
CA LYS A 183 -0.30 2.65 7.89
C LYS A 183 1.11 2.09 7.94
N PHE A 184 1.44 1.20 7.00
CA PHE A 184 2.72 0.51 6.89
C PHE A 184 3.38 0.85 5.55
N SER A 185 3.74 2.12 5.37
CA SER A 185 4.27 2.64 4.11
C SER A 185 5.57 1.97 3.65
N VAL A 186 6.28 1.28 4.53
CA VAL A 186 7.45 0.44 4.20
C VAL A 186 7.12 -0.73 3.26
N LEU A 187 5.86 -1.18 3.22
CA LEU A 187 5.38 -2.16 2.23
C LEU A 187 5.49 -1.63 0.79
N SER A 188 5.58 -0.32 0.62
CA SER A 188 5.71 0.33 -0.69
C SER A 188 7.14 0.41 -1.20
N GLU A 189 8.12 0.09 -0.36
CA GLU A 189 9.53 0.10 -0.74
C GLU A 189 9.88 -1.13 -1.57
N PRO A 190 10.96 -1.10 -2.39
CA PRO A 190 11.31 -2.23 -3.27
C PRO A 190 11.42 -3.60 -2.57
N LEU A 191 11.82 -3.63 -1.29
CA LEU A 191 11.93 -4.84 -0.47
C LEU A 191 10.67 -5.13 0.36
N GLY A 192 9.60 -4.34 0.21
CA GLY A 192 8.38 -4.43 1.01
C GLY A 192 7.69 -5.78 0.92
N LEU A 193 7.70 -6.44 -0.25
CA LEU A 193 7.13 -7.78 -0.40
C LEU A 193 7.89 -8.87 0.37
N ASN A 194 9.16 -8.65 0.76
CA ASN A 194 9.86 -9.58 1.64
C ASN A 194 9.22 -9.63 3.04
N LEU A 195 8.62 -8.52 3.49
CA LEU A 195 7.86 -8.47 4.74
C LEU A 195 6.58 -9.31 4.66
N VAL A 196 5.97 -9.37 3.47
CA VAL A 196 4.81 -10.22 3.20
C VAL A 196 5.19 -11.70 3.29
N SER A 197 6.30 -12.12 2.65
CA SER A 197 6.79 -13.49 2.78
C SER A 197 7.08 -13.86 4.25
N LYS A 198 7.70 -12.94 5.00
CA LYS A 198 8.01 -13.14 6.41
C LYS A 198 6.77 -13.26 7.31
N ASP A 199 5.75 -12.44 7.07
CA ASP A 199 4.48 -12.55 7.79
C ASP A 199 3.74 -13.85 7.39
N PHE A 200 3.78 -14.24 6.12
CA PHE A 200 3.19 -15.49 5.65
C PHE A 200 3.80 -16.71 6.33
N ASP A 201 5.13 -16.79 6.42
CA ASP A 201 5.83 -17.91 7.08
C ASP A 201 5.48 -18.00 8.57
N LYS A 202 5.22 -16.86 9.23
CA LYS A 202 4.74 -16.82 10.62
C LYS A 202 3.27 -17.23 10.77
N ILE A 203 2.42 -16.93 9.79
CA ILE A 203 1.00 -17.33 9.80
C ILE A 203 0.90 -18.83 9.48
N TYR A 204 1.71 -19.31 8.55
CA TYR A 204 1.65 -20.65 7.97
C TYR A 204 3.04 -21.29 7.89
N ALA A 205 3.49 -21.85 9.00
CA ALA A 205 4.78 -22.54 9.07
C ALA A 205 4.90 -23.61 7.96
N ASP A 206 6.08 -23.65 7.35
CA ASP A 206 6.50 -24.61 6.31
C ASP A 206 5.74 -24.56 4.97
N LYS A 207 4.71 -23.72 4.84
CA LYS A 207 3.87 -23.69 3.63
C LYS A 207 4.59 -23.09 2.42
N SER A 208 5.46 -22.10 2.61
CA SER A 208 6.31 -21.57 1.53
C SER A 208 7.25 -22.64 0.98
N THR A 209 7.85 -23.46 1.85
CA THR A 209 8.72 -24.56 1.44
C THR A 209 7.93 -25.62 0.66
N LEU A 210 6.73 -25.98 1.15
CA LEU A 210 5.85 -26.94 0.47
C LEU A 210 5.48 -26.49 -0.94
N PHE A 211 5.24 -25.19 -1.17
CA PHE A 211 4.95 -24.67 -2.51
C PHE A 211 6.01 -25.06 -3.53
N TYR A 212 7.30 -24.80 -3.22
CA TYR A 212 8.40 -25.12 -4.13
C TYR A 212 8.62 -26.63 -4.27
N GLN A 213 8.54 -27.40 -3.19
CA GLN A 213 8.67 -28.87 -3.22
C GLN A 213 7.58 -29.53 -4.07
N ASN A 214 6.36 -29.02 -3.97
CA ASN A 214 5.21 -29.59 -4.66
C ASN A 214 5.07 -29.09 -6.10
N TRP A 215 5.66 -27.93 -6.44
CA TRP A 215 5.47 -27.29 -7.74
C TRP A 215 5.75 -28.24 -8.92
N GLU A 216 6.99 -28.71 -9.05
CA GLU A 216 7.38 -29.54 -10.20
C GLU A 216 6.59 -30.85 -10.25
N LYS A 217 6.51 -31.55 -9.11
CA LYS A 217 5.81 -32.82 -8.97
C LYS A 217 4.33 -32.71 -9.37
N ASN A 218 3.63 -31.69 -8.88
CA ASN A 218 2.19 -31.58 -9.04
C ASN A 218 1.81 -30.94 -10.37
N ILE A 219 2.63 -30.03 -10.91
CA ILE A 219 2.47 -29.53 -12.27
C ILE A 219 2.67 -30.69 -13.27
N PHE A 220 3.71 -31.52 -13.12
CA PHE A 220 3.91 -32.67 -14.02
C PHE A 220 2.73 -33.64 -14.02
N LYS A 221 2.16 -33.93 -12.84
CA LYS A 221 0.95 -34.76 -12.73
C LYS A 221 -0.27 -34.09 -13.34
N LEU A 222 -0.44 -32.78 -13.13
CA LEU A 222 -1.52 -32.00 -13.74
C LEU A 222 -1.44 -32.07 -15.27
N ILE A 223 -0.25 -31.87 -15.84
CA ILE A 223 0.01 -32.02 -17.29
C ILE A 223 -0.39 -33.43 -17.74
N LYS A 224 0.06 -34.47 -17.04
CA LYS A 224 -0.26 -35.87 -17.40
C LYS A 224 -1.76 -36.14 -17.38
N ILE A 225 -2.48 -35.65 -16.37
CA ILE A 225 -3.94 -35.76 -16.28
C ILE A 225 -4.58 -35.01 -17.44
N ARG A 226 -4.18 -33.76 -17.70
CA ARG A 226 -4.72 -32.94 -18.78
C ARG A 226 -4.44 -33.54 -20.16
N LYS A 227 -3.27 -34.17 -20.38
CA LYS A 227 -2.93 -34.93 -21.60
C LYS A 227 -3.90 -36.08 -21.88
N GLN A 228 -4.47 -36.69 -20.84
CA GLN A 228 -5.45 -37.77 -20.99
C GLN A 228 -6.86 -37.25 -21.35
N PHE A 229 -7.12 -35.96 -21.11
CA PHE A 229 -8.40 -35.29 -21.36
C PHE A 229 -8.23 -34.10 -22.31
N VAL A 230 -7.30 -34.17 -23.27
CA VAL A 230 -7.09 -33.09 -24.26
C VAL A 230 -8.29 -33.03 -25.20
N VAL A 231 -9.16 -32.06 -24.97
CA VAL A 231 -10.35 -31.85 -25.81
C VAL A 231 -10.31 -30.52 -26.55
N SER A 232 -9.58 -29.50 -26.07
CA SER A 232 -9.52 -28.17 -26.70
C SER A 232 -8.11 -27.75 -27.14
N ASP A 233 -8.02 -26.91 -28.17
CA ASP A 233 -6.73 -26.37 -28.67
C ASP A 233 -6.05 -25.44 -27.65
N THR A 234 -6.83 -24.87 -26.73
CA THR A 234 -6.31 -24.10 -25.58
C THR A 234 -5.61 -25.01 -24.56
N ASP A 235 -6.15 -26.20 -24.31
CA ASP A 235 -5.53 -27.20 -23.42
C ASP A 235 -4.24 -27.76 -24.05
N LYS A 236 -4.19 -27.95 -25.37
CA LYS A 236 -2.95 -28.34 -26.09
C LYS A 236 -1.86 -27.28 -25.91
N LEU A 237 -2.21 -26.01 -26.10
CA LEU A 237 -1.28 -24.91 -25.92
C LEU A 237 -0.78 -24.84 -24.47
N LEU A 238 -1.66 -24.94 -23.47
CA LEU A 238 -1.27 -24.98 -22.05
C LEU A 238 -0.33 -26.15 -21.73
N LEU A 239 -0.51 -27.29 -22.39
CA LEU A 239 0.35 -28.46 -22.21
C LEU A 239 1.72 -28.30 -22.87
N GLU A 240 1.79 -27.73 -24.07
CA GLU A 240 3.06 -27.34 -24.70
C GLU A 240 3.82 -26.31 -23.85
N LEU A 241 3.12 -25.38 -23.22
CA LEU A 241 3.67 -24.36 -22.33
C LEU A 241 4.30 -24.93 -21.06
N LEU A 242 3.68 -25.96 -20.50
CA LEU A 242 4.15 -26.60 -19.28
C LEU A 242 5.22 -27.68 -19.54
N ASP A 243 5.21 -28.33 -20.71
CA ASP A 243 6.22 -29.31 -21.13
C ASP A 243 7.56 -28.68 -21.54
N THR A 244 7.52 -27.49 -22.17
CA THR A 244 8.73 -26.80 -22.66
C THR A 244 9.43 -25.97 -21.60
N GLY A 245 8.84 -25.82 -20.41
CA GLY A 245 9.35 -24.94 -19.35
C GLY A 245 9.35 -23.45 -19.68
N ASN A 246 8.78 -23.07 -20.84
CA ASN A 246 8.73 -21.71 -21.34
C ASN A 246 7.29 -21.22 -21.39
N LEU A 247 7.02 -20.16 -20.63
CA LEU A 247 5.71 -19.51 -20.52
C LEU A 247 5.45 -18.63 -21.75
N GLU A 248 4.99 -19.23 -22.86
CA GLU A 248 4.62 -18.57 -24.12
C GLU A 248 3.10 -18.30 -24.25
N LYS A 249 2.62 -17.18 -23.71
CA LYS A 249 1.63 -16.34 -24.42
C LYS A 249 1.50 -15.02 -23.68
N GLY A 250 2.45 -14.14 -23.95
CA GLY A 250 2.28 -12.70 -23.78
C GLY A 250 2.16 -12.07 -25.17
N GLU A 251 0.95 -11.66 -25.56
CA GLU A 251 0.76 -10.85 -26.76
C GLU A 251 1.48 -9.50 -26.58
N LEU A 252 2.57 -9.34 -27.33
CA LEU A 252 3.24 -8.11 -27.77
C LEU A 252 3.69 -7.09 -26.68
N PRO A 253 4.72 -6.29 -26.94
CA PRO A 253 5.22 -5.26 -26.02
C PRO A 253 4.21 -4.11 -25.93
N GLY A 254 3.12 -4.32 -25.20
CA GLY A 254 2.33 -3.23 -24.64
C GLY A 254 2.89 -2.95 -23.27
N ASP A 255 3.41 -1.73 -23.06
CA ASP A 255 3.94 -1.23 -21.78
C ASP A 255 3.18 -1.84 -20.61
N VAL A 256 3.87 -2.28 -19.55
CA VAL A 256 3.25 -2.81 -18.31
C VAL A 256 2.04 -1.98 -17.87
N GLU A 257 2.11 -0.66 -18.09
CA GLU A 257 1.01 0.29 -17.92
C GLU A 257 -0.25 -0.06 -18.72
N THR A 258 -0.15 -0.43 -20.00
CA THR A 258 -1.27 -0.87 -20.84
C THR A 258 -1.99 -2.08 -20.24
N VAL A 259 -1.24 -3.08 -19.74
CA VAL A 259 -1.82 -4.25 -19.07
C VAL A 259 -2.58 -3.82 -17.82
N ILE A 260 -1.98 -2.94 -17.02
CA ILE A 260 -2.59 -2.38 -15.81
C ILE A 260 -3.87 -1.62 -16.15
N GLN A 261 -3.86 -0.77 -17.18
CA GLN A 261 -5.02 0.03 -17.57
C GLN A 261 -6.16 -0.84 -18.10
N ARG A 262 -5.88 -1.81 -18.98
CA ARG A 262 -6.89 -2.77 -19.45
C ARG A 262 -7.54 -3.53 -18.30
N LYS A 263 -6.74 -3.99 -17.32
CA LYS A 263 -7.26 -4.69 -16.14
C LYS A 263 -8.12 -3.75 -15.27
N LYS A 264 -7.67 -2.50 -15.05
CA LYS A 264 -8.44 -1.47 -14.33
C LYS A 264 -9.78 -1.19 -15.01
N GLU A 265 -9.79 -0.90 -16.30
CA GLU A 265 -11.01 -0.63 -17.05
C GLU A 265 -12.00 -1.79 -17.01
N LYS A 266 -11.51 -3.02 -17.20
CA LYS A 266 -12.34 -4.22 -17.15
C LYS A 266 -13.00 -4.40 -15.79
N LEU A 267 -12.24 -4.27 -14.70
CA LEU A 267 -12.75 -4.51 -13.35
C LEU A 267 -13.61 -3.35 -12.82
N ASN A 268 -13.29 -2.11 -13.21
CA ASN A 268 -14.14 -0.95 -12.93
C ASN A 268 -15.52 -1.08 -13.59
N LYS A 269 -15.59 -1.57 -14.84
CA LYS A 269 -16.87 -1.83 -15.53
C LYS A 269 -17.73 -2.89 -14.82
N LEU A 270 -17.11 -3.79 -14.08
CA LEU A 270 -17.77 -4.86 -13.35
C LEU A 270 -18.03 -4.50 -11.88
N ASP A 271 -17.59 -3.32 -11.43
CA ASP A 271 -17.63 -2.89 -10.02
C ASP A 271 -16.98 -3.91 -9.06
N VAL A 272 -15.83 -4.47 -9.47
CA VAL A 272 -15.09 -5.47 -8.69
C VAL A 272 -13.71 -4.91 -8.30
N PRO A 273 -13.27 -5.09 -7.04
CA PRO A 273 -11.94 -4.65 -6.64
C PRO A 273 -10.83 -5.38 -7.42
N ILE A 274 -9.74 -4.66 -7.68
CA ILE A 274 -8.54 -5.23 -8.28
C ILE A 274 -7.73 -5.91 -7.19
N GLN A 275 -7.64 -7.22 -7.26
CA GLN A 275 -6.79 -8.00 -6.37
C GLN A 275 -5.35 -8.09 -6.90
N PRO A 276 -4.37 -8.54 -6.10
CA PRO A 276 -3.01 -8.74 -6.57
C PRO A 276 -2.96 -9.66 -7.79
N TYR A 277 -2.06 -9.38 -8.74
CA TYR A 277 -1.83 -10.24 -9.90
C TYR A 277 -0.40 -10.12 -10.44
N VAL A 278 0.00 -11.13 -11.21
CA VAL A 278 1.32 -11.21 -11.84
C VAL A 278 1.28 -10.59 -13.24
N ILE A 279 2.31 -9.83 -13.58
CA ILE A 279 2.55 -9.31 -14.93
C ILE A 279 3.89 -9.85 -15.43
N VAL A 280 3.90 -10.41 -16.62
CA VAL A 280 5.11 -10.91 -17.28
C VAL A 280 5.39 -10.04 -18.49
N GLU A 281 6.57 -9.40 -18.52
CA GLU A 281 7.06 -8.59 -19.62
C GLU A 281 8.06 -9.43 -20.43
N GLY A 282 7.80 -9.61 -21.72
CA GLY A 282 8.59 -10.47 -22.58
C GLY A 282 8.17 -10.40 -24.04
N SER A 283 8.85 -11.18 -24.88
CA SER A 283 8.50 -11.34 -26.29
C SER A 283 8.60 -12.81 -26.67
N GLY A 284 7.50 -13.36 -27.21
CA GLY A 284 7.38 -14.78 -27.49
C GLY A 284 7.62 -15.62 -26.23
N THR A 285 8.77 -16.28 -26.22
CA THR A 285 9.23 -17.24 -25.19
C THR A 285 10.20 -16.63 -24.19
N THR A 286 10.70 -15.44 -24.50
CA THR A 286 11.71 -14.77 -23.70
C THR A 286 11.04 -13.87 -22.67
N ILE A 287 11.14 -14.27 -21.40
CA ILE A 287 10.75 -13.45 -20.25
C ILE A 287 11.88 -12.45 -19.97
N ARG A 288 11.57 -11.16 -19.96
CA ARG A 288 12.53 -10.09 -19.63
C ARG A 288 12.41 -9.66 -18.17
N LYS A 289 11.18 -9.39 -17.73
CA LYS A 289 10.90 -8.94 -16.35
C LYS A 289 9.58 -9.52 -15.89
N VAL A 290 9.49 -9.74 -14.59
CA VAL A 290 8.28 -10.26 -13.94
C VAL A 290 7.94 -9.31 -12.81
N TYR A 291 6.65 -9.01 -12.67
CA TYR A 291 6.16 -8.10 -11.65
C TYR A 291 4.97 -8.68 -10.89
N VAL A 292 4.84 -8.27 -9.64
CA VAL A 292 3.61 -8.40 -8.85
C VAL A 292 2.99 -7.02 -8.73
N TYR A 293 1.76 -6.87 -9.21
CA TYR A 293 0.98 -5.65 -9.05
C TYR A 293 0.07 -5.79 -7.83
N ILE A 294 0.18 -4.87 -6.87
CA ILE A 294 -0.63 -4.85 -5.64
C ILE A 294 -0.78 -3.41 -5.16
N ASN A 295 -1.98 -3.03 -4.71
CA ASN A 295 -2.28 -1.71 -4.17
C ASN A 295 -1.74 -0.53 -5.02
N LYS A 296 -1.92 -0.58 -6.35
CA LYS A 296 -1.43 0.43 -7.31
C LYS A 296 0.09 0.55 -7.39
N GLN A 297 0.82 -0.44 -6.91
CA GLN A 297 2.27 -0.53 -6.95
C GLN A 297 2.71 -1.74 -7.74
N LEU A 298 3.90 -1.65 -8.31
CA LEU A 298 4.48 -2.66 -9.19
C LEU A 298 5.85 -3.07 -8.64
N PHE A 299 5.97 -4.33 -8.23
CA PHE A 299 7.19 -4.88 -7.64
C PHE A 299 7.83 -5.86 -8.61
N GLN A 300 9.09 -5.60 -9.00
CA GLN A 300 9.84 -6.54 -9.82
C GLN A 300 10.32 -7.73 -8.99
N VAL A 301 10.12 -8.93 -9.51
CA VAL A 301 10.52 -10.20 -8.88
C VAL A 301 11.35 -11.05 -9.87
N PRO A 302 12.23 -11.95 -9.40
CA PRO A 302 13.22 -12.59 -10.25
C PRO A 302 12.64 -13.62 -11.22
N THR A 303 11.56 -14.31 -10.84
CA THR A 303 10.98 -15.40 -11.63
C THR A 303 9.46 -15.40 -11.55
N VAL A 304 8.80 -16.01 -12.55
CA VAL A 304 7.34 -16.20 -12.53
C VAL A 304 6.92 -17.06 -11.34
N LEU A 305 7.70 -18.08 -11.01
CA LEU A 305 7.42 -18.91 -9.84
C LEU A 305 7.42 -18.09 -8.54
N LYS A 306 8.41 -17.20 -8.36
CA LYS A 306 8.44 -16.29 -7.21
C LYS A 306 7.29 -15.28 -7.25
N ALA A 307 6.87 -14.84 -8.44
CA ALA A 307 5.73 -13.94 -8.58
C ALA A 307 4.41 -14.61 -8.14
N ILE A 308 4.20 -15.86 -8.53
CA ILE A 308 3.04 -16.66 -8.12
C ILE A 308 3.06 -16.88 -6.61
N ASP A 309 4.21 -17.30 -6.06
CA ASP A 309 4.43 -17.45 -4.60
C ASP A 309 4.07 -16.16 -3.86
N THR A 310 4.69 -15.04 -4.25
CA THR A 310 4.50 -13.74 -3.59
C THR A 310 3.06 -13.23 -3.72
N CYS A 311 2.44 -13.38 -4.89
CA CYS A 311 1.04 -13.02 -5.11
C CYS A 311 0.09 -13.85 -4.24
N PHE A 312 0.34 -15.16 -4.12
CA PHE A 312 -0.40 -16.05 -3.22
C PHE A 312 -0.28 -15.61 -1.77
N GLN A 313 0.94 -15.33 -1.31
CA GLN A 313 1.21 -14.84 0.04
C GLN A 313 0.48 -13.53 0.34
N CYS A 314 0.40 -12.62 -0.64
CA CYS A 314 -0.34 -11.36 -0.49
C CYS A 314 -1.83 -11.60 -0.21
N TYR A 315 -2.48 -12.55 -0.91
CA TYR A 315 -3.88 -12.87 -0.63
C TYR A 315 -4.10 -13.28 0.82
N HIS A 316 -3.20 -14.12 1.33
CA HIS A 316 -3.32 -14.69 2.65
C HIS A 316 -2.94 -13.73 3.78
N VAL A 317 -1.82 -12.99 3.61
CA VAL A 317 -1.34 -12.04 4.62
C VAL A 317 -2.29 -10.87 4.77
N PHE A 318 -2.88 -10.40 3.67
CA PHE A 318 -3.80 -9.25 3.67
C PHE A 318 -5.28 -9.64 3.72
N ASN A 319 -5.59 -10.92 3.95
CA ASN A 319 -6.96 -11.46 3.96
C ASN A 319 -7.82 -11.04 2.76
N LEU A 320 -7.25 -11.13 1.56
CA LEU A 320 -7.91 -10.74 0.32
C LEU A 320 -8.62 -11.94 -0.29
N ARG A 321 -9.76 -11.67 -0.95
CA ARG A 321 -10.40 -12.66 -1.82
C ARG A 321 -9.57 -12.86 -3.07
N TYR A 322 -9.57 -14.08 -3.60
CA TYR A 322 -9.02 -14.32 -4.92
C TYR A 322 -9.75 -13.50 -5.97
N GLN A 323 -9.02 -13.12 -7.02
CA GLN A 323 -9.63 -12.51 -8.18
C GLN A 323 -10.59 -13.51 -8.84
N PHE A 324 -11.85 -13.14 -9.07
CA PHE A 324 -12.89 -14.07 -9.52
C PHE A 324 -12.54 -14.78 -10.84
N GLU A 325 -11.86 -14.11 -11.77
CA GLU A 325 -11.46 -14.72 -13.05
C GLU A 325 -10.46 -15.88 -12.88
N SER A 326 -9.72 -15.90 -11.78
CA SER A 326 -8.67 -16.89 -11.51
C SER A 326 -8.83 -17.62 -10.17
N GLU A 327 -10.01 -17.53 -9.54
CA GLU A 327 -10.29 -18.15 -8.24
C GLU A 327 -10.01 -19.65 -8.25
N HIS A 328 -10.41 -20.33 -9.33
CA HIS A 328 -10.16 -21.76 -9.55
C HIS A 328 -8.67 -22.12 -9.62
N MET A 329 -7.83 -21.26 -10.22
CA MET A 329 -6.38 -21.47 -10.28
C MET A 329 -5.75 -21.29 -8.89
N TRP A 330 -6.16 -20.26 -8.16
CA TRP A 330 -5.67 -20.01 -6.81
C TRP A 330 -6.11 -21.09 -5.82
N ALA A 331 -7.35 -21.58 -5.92
CA ALA A 331 -7.83 -22.72 -5.15
C ALA A 331 -7.01 -24.00 -5.43
N PHE A 332 -6.67 -24.25 -6.70
CA PHE A 332 -5.79 -25.35 -7.05
C PHE A 332 -4.40 -25.18 -6.43
N ILE A 333 -3.77 -24.00 -6.57
CA ILE A 333 -2.44 -23.71 -6.00
C ILE A 333 -2.47 -23.87 -4.47
N GLN A 334 -3.48 -23.31 -3.81
CA GLN A 334 -3.67 -23.40 -2.36
C GLN A 334 -3.69 -24.86 -1.89
N HIS A 335 -4.46 -25.71 -2.55
CA HIS A 335 -4.69 -27.07 -2.09
C HIS A 335 -3.63 -28.08 -2.55
N SER A 336 -3.06 -27.87 -3.74
CA SER A 336 -2.08 -28.78 -4.34
C SER A 336 -0.64 -28.40 -4.01
N MET A 337 -0.28 -27.12 -4.02
CA MET A 337 1.11 -26.68 -3.83
C MET A 337 1.39 -26.37 -2.37
N TYR A 338 0.58 -25.50 -1.76
CA TYR A 338 0.73 -25.14 -0.36
C TYR A 338 0.13 -26.17 0.59
N GLU A 339 -0.78 -27.02 0.14
CA GLU A 339 -1.54 -27.92 1.00
C GLU A 339 -2.21 -27.17 2.17
N LEU A 340 -2.79 -26.02 1.83
CA LEU A 340 -3.45 -25.14 2.77
C LEU A 340 -4.96 -25.30 2.69
N ARG A 341 -5.62 -25.26 3.84
CA ARG A 341 -7.08 -25.24 3.98
C ARG A 341 -7.47 -24.10 4.91
N THR A 342 -8.53 -23.40 4.57
CA THR A 342 -9.11 -22.33 5.38
C THR A 342 -10.64 -22.48 5.40
N LYS A 343 -11.29 -21.80 6.34
CA LYS A 343 -12.77 -21.77 6.39
C LYS A 343 -13.41 -21.01 5.22
N TRP A 344 -12.62 -20.27 4.46
CA TRP A 344 -13.06 -19.44 3.33
C TRP A 344 -12.76 -20.10 1.97
N ASP A 345 -12.37 -21.37 1.97
CA ASP A 345 -11.99 -22.07 0.76
C ASP A 345 -13.17 -22.13 -0.23
N PRO A 346 -12.97 -21.72 -1.50
CA PRO A 346 -14.03 -21.81 -2.49
C PRO A 346 -14.31 -23.28 -2.80
N THR A 347 -15.58 -23.67 -2.76
CA THR A 347 -15.99 -25.04 -3.12
C THR A 347 -16.16 -25.14 -4.63
N ILE A 348 -15.10 -25.57 -5.31
CA ILE A 348 -15.10 -25.77 -6.77
C ILE A 348 -14.92 -27.27 -7.05
N PRO A 349 -16.00 -28.04 -7.30
CA PRO A 349 -15.96 -29.51 -7.40
C PRO A 349 -14.90 -30.03 -8.37
N ASN A 350 -14.78 -29.42 -9.55
CA ASN A 350 -13.80 -29.81 -10.55
C ASN A 350 -12.35 -29.62 -10.06
N ILE A 351 -12.08 -28.57 -9.28
CA ILE A 351 -10.75 -28.33 -8.71
C ILE A 351 -10.47 -29.33 -7.60
N LEU A 352 -11.46 -29.65 -6.75
CA LEU A 352 -11.31 -30.67 -5.71
C LEU A 352 -11.00 -32.05 -6.31
N ASP A 353 -11.69 -32.43 -7.39
CA ASP A 353 -11.40 -33.67 -8.13
C ASP A 353 -9.97 -33.68 -8.71
N ILE A 354 -9.56 -32.60 -9.38
CA ILE A 354 -8.20 -32.47 -9.92
C ILE A 354 -7.15 -32.54 -8.81
N VAL A 355 -7.35 -31.84 -7.69
CA VAL A 355 -6.43 -31.89 -6.54
C VAL A 355 -6.32 -33.31 -6.01
N ASN A 356 -7.44 -34.02 -5.85
CA ASN A 356 -7.44 -35.40 -5.39
C ASN A 356 -6.70 -36.34 -6.36
N LYS A 357 -6.85 -36.15 -7.67
CA LYS A 357 -6.13 -36.93 -8.69
C LYS A 357 -4.62 -36.66 -8.65
N VAL A 358 -4.21 -35.38 -8.56
CA VAL A 358 -2.80 -34.96 -8.47
C VAL A 358 -2.12 -35.49 -7.20
N LYS A 359 -2.86 -35.59 -6.08
CA LYS A 359 -2.32 -36.12 -4.82
C LYS A 359 -2.25 -37.65 -4.74
N ARG A 360 -3.11 -38.37 -5.46
CA ARG A 360 -3.19 -39.84 -5.43
C ARG A 360 -2.19 -40.55 -6.35
N GLN A 361 -1.88 -39.96 -7.50
CA GLN A 361 -0.76 -40.37 -8.37
C GLN A 361 0.54 -39.82 -7.81
#